data_AF-H9UBW6-F1
#
_entry.id   AF-H9UBW6-F1
#
_cell.length_a   1.000
_cell.length_b   1.000
_cell.length_c   1.000
_cell.angle_alpha   90.00
_cell.angle_beta   90.00
_cell.angle_gamma   90.00
#
_symmetry.space_group_name_H-M   'P 1'
#
loop_
_entity.id
_entity.type
_entity.pdbx_description
1 polymer ?
#
loop_
_entity_poly.entity_id
_entity_poly.type
_entity_poly.pdbx_seq_one_letter_code
_entity_poly.pdbx_strand_id
1 'polypeptide(L)'
;MKSQKLSLLLATIFCILFVITYLYNVNLVSHLQRFQKIVKAYELYVSDSKDFSKYVEDNNLEELSYLVEKQIKSQVRAKIDAAKQAFRSGNYADAAKLLREIKDIENPWLDEVYFYLGSSLYKIGEIESAKFYLSSFLDNFKYSIYRKEALLMLREFSDGELKKKVEETLNSMEEFKK
;
A
#
# COMPACT_ATOMS: atom_id res chain seq x y z
N MET A 1 46.06 -3.87 58.16
CA MET A 1 46.31 -4.05 56.70
C MET A 1 45.51 -5.19 56.04
N LYS A 2 45.55 -6.45 56.52
CA LYS A 2 44.82 -7.57 55.84
C LYS A 2 43.29 -7.40 55.83
N SER A 3 42.70 -6.97 56.94
CA SER A 3 41.24 -6.74 57.05
C SER A 3 40.75 -5.62 56.11
N GLN A 4 41.46 -4.48 56.05
CA GLN A 4 41.14 -3.38 55.13
C GLN A 4 41.18 -3.78 53.66
N LYS A 5 42.15 -4.62 53.24
CA LYS A 5 42.24 -5.13 51.87
C LYS A 5 41.08 -6.07 51.53
N LEU A 6 40.62 -6.88 52.49
CA LEU A 6 39.45 -7.76 52.31
C LEU A 6 38.16 -6.95 52.18
N SER A 7 37.95 -5.94 53.03
CA SER A 7 36.79 -5.05 52.94
C SER A 7 36.75 -4.28 51.61
N LEU A 8 37.92 -3.82 51.13
CA LEU A 8 38.02 -3.17 49.82
C LEU A 8 37.65 -4.14 48.68
N LEU A 9 38.14 -5.38 48.72
CA LEU A 9 37.86 -6.39 47.70
C LEU A 9 36.36 -6.75 47.68
N LEU A 10 35.75 -6.94 48.85
CA LEU A 10 34.30 -7.17 48.98
C LEU A 10 33.47 -5.99 48.45
N ALA A 11 33.86 -4.75 48.79
CA ALA A 11 33.20 -3.56 48.29
C ALA A 11 33.29 -3.46 46.76
N THR A 12 34.45 -3.78 46.16
CA THR A 12 34.62 -3.80 44.70
C THR A 12 33.73 -4.86 44.04
N ILE A 13 33.68 -6.08 44.59
CA ILE A 13 32.79 -7.14 44.07
C ILE A 13 31.32 -6.69 44.16
N PHE A 14 30.91 -6.13 45.29
CA PHE A 14 29.55 -5.61 45.47
C PHE A 14 29.22 -4.51 44.46
N CYS A 15 30.12 -3.55 44.25
CA CYS A 15 29.93 -2.48 43.25
C CYS A 15 29.79 -3.04 41.84
N ILE A 16 30.60 -4.04 41.46
CA ILE A 16 30.50 -4.69 40.14
C ILE A 16 29.15 -5.39 39.99
N LEU A 17 28.73 -6.18 40.99
CA LEU A 17 27.43 -6.85 40.97
C LEU A 17 26.28 -5.85 40.88
N PHE A 18 26.34 -4.78 41.67
CA PHE A 18 25.34 -3.71 41.64
C PHE A 18 25.23 -3.07 40.25
N VAL A 19 26.35 -2.72 39.61
CA VAL A 19 26.35 -2.13 38.27
C VAL A 19 25.77 -3.10 37.24
N ILE A 20 26.15 -4.38 37.29
CA ILE A 20 25.60 -5.39 36.38
C ILE A 20 24.08 -5.52 36.56
N THR A 21 23.60 -5.63 37.80
CA THR A 21 22.17 -5.73 38.10
C THR A 21 21.41 -4.47 37.70
N TYR A 22 21.98 -3.29 37.93
CA TYR A 22 21.40 -2.01 37.53
C TYR A 22 21.26 -1.92 36.01
N LEU A 23 22.33 -2.21 35.27
CA LEU A 23 22.30 -2.20 33.80
C LEU A 23 21.31 -3.22 33.24
N TYR A 24 21.24 -4.41 33.84
CA TYR A 24 20.24 -5.42 33.47
C TYR A 24 18.80 -4.90 33.67
N ASN A 25 18.52 -4.25 34.81
CA ASN A 25 17.20 -3.70 35.09
C ASN A 25 16.84 -2.57 34.13
N VAL A 26 17.76 -1.64 33.87
CA VAL A 26 17.57 -0.57 32.87
C VAL A 26 17.23 -1.16 31.50
N ASN A 27 17.93 -2.22 31.09
CA ASN A 27 17.63 -2.90 29.83
C ASN A 27 16.25 -3.58 29.85
N LEU A 28 15.88 -4.24 30.95
CA LEU A 28 14.57 -4.89 31.09
C LEU A 28 13.42 -3.88 31.01
N VAL A 29 13.56 -2.71 31.63
CA VAL A 29 12.60 -1.61 31.54
C VAL A 29 12.48 -1.10 30.10
N SER A 30 13.60 -0.92 29.40
CA SER A 30 13.63 -0.53 27.99
C SER A 30 12.91 -1.55 27.09
N HIS A 31 13.20 -2.85 27.28
CA HIS A 31 12.51 -3.92 26.56
C HIS A 31 11.01 -3.94 26.84
N LEU A 32 10.60 -3.76 28.09
CA LEU A 32 9.19 -3.70 28.46
C LEU A 32 8.48 -2.53 27.78
N GLN A 33 9.10 -1.34 27.72
CA GLN A 33 8.56 -0.19 26.99
C GLN A 33 8.44 -0.49 25.49
N ARG A 34 9.42 -1.16 24.88
CA ARG A 34 9.33 -1.59 23.47
C ARG A 34 8.16 -2.55 23.26
N PHE A 35 8.00 -3.55 24.13
CA PHE A 35 6.88 -4.51 24.02
C PHE A 35 5.52 -3.84 24.16
N GLN A 36 5.38 -2.86 25.06
CA GLN A 36 4.13 -2.09 25.18
C GLN A 36 3.78 -1.37 23.89
N LYS A 37 4.78 -0.77 23.21
CA LYS A 37 4.57 -0.13 21.90
C LYS A 37 4.15 -1.14 20.83
N ILE A 38 4.80 -2.30 20.78
CA ILE A 38 4.44 -3.36 19.83
C ILE A 38 3.01 -3.86 20.06
N VAL A 39 2.63 -4.11 21.32
CA VAL A 39 1.26 -4.51 21.67
C VAL A 39 0.27 -3.44 21.22
N LYS A 40 0.58 -2.15 21.48
CA LYS A 40 -0.28 -1.05 21.05
C LYS A 40 -0.42 -0.98 19.53
N ALA A 41 0.66 -1.20 18.79
CA ALA A 41 0.63 -1.26 17.34
C ALA A 41 -0.27 -2.41 16.85
N TYR A 42 -0.19 -3.59 17.47
CA TYR A 42 -1.10 -4.70 17.15
C TYR A 42 -2.57 -4.39 17.45
N GLU A 43 -2.87 -3.71 18.56
CA GLU A 43 -4.24 -3.24 18.84
C GLU A 43 -4.76 -2.35 17.71
N LEU A 44 -3.95 -1.39 17.27
CA LEU A 44 -4.31 -0.48 16.17
C LEU A 44 -4.49 -1.21 14.84
N TYR A 45 -3.64 -2.21 14.57
CA TYR A 45 -3.75 -3.06 13.37
C TYR A 45 -5.06 -3.85 13.36
N VAL A 46 -5.38 -4.53 14.47
CA VAL A 46 -6.58 -5.36 14.59
C VAL A 46 -7.86 -4.52 14.53
N SER A 47 -7.83 -3.28 15.03
CA SER A 47 -8.96 -2.36 14.94
C SER A 47 -9.11 -1.69 13.57
N ASP A 48 -8.27 -2.02 12.58
CA ASP A 48 -8.13 -1.34 11.28
C ASP A 48 -8.03 0.19 11.43
N SER A 49 -7.26 0.64 12.42
CA SER A 49 -7.06 2.06 12.67
C SER A 49 -6.20 2.67 11.57
N LYS A 50 -6.58 3.87 11.11
CA LYS A 50 -5.77 4.69 10.20
C LYS A 50 -4.45 5.14 10.83
N ASP A 51 -4.37 5.13 12.16
CA ASP A 51 -3.19 5.56 12.90
C ASP A 51 -2.12 4.47 13.01
N PHE A 52 -2.40 3.23 12.61
CA PHE A 52 -1.45 2.12 12.73
C PHE A 52 -0.12 2.41 12.03
N SER A 53 -0.17 2.77 10.74
CA SER A 53 1.03 3.06 9.95
C SER A 53 1.87 4.17 10.57
N LYS A 54 1.21 5.26 10.97
CA LYS A 54 1.88 6.40 11.60
C LYS A 54 2.49 6.02 12.95
N TYR A 55 1.77 5.24 13.75
CA TYR A 55 2.28 4.79 15.05
C TYR A 55 3.52 3.90 14.92
N VAL A 56 3.55 3.01 13.92
CA VAL A 56 4.71 2.15 13.61
C VAL A 56 5.93 3.01 13.23
N GLU A 57 5.73 4.02 12.38
CA GLU A 57 6.76 4.96 11.95
C GLU A 57 7.29 5.81 13.13
N ASP A 58 6.39 6.48 13.86
CA ASP A 58 6.73 7.35 15.00
C ASP A 58 7.49 6.61 16.12
N ASN A 59 7.35 5.28 16.20
CA ASN A 59 8.00 4.44 17.21
C ASN A 59 9.15 3.57 16.68
N ASN A 60 9.54 3.71 15.41
CA ASN A 60 10.60 2.92 14.76
C ASN A 60 10.43 1.40 14.95
N LEU A 61 9.20 0.91 14.73
CA LEU A 61 8.86 -0.52 14.86
C LEU A 61 9.04 -1.25 13.53
N GLU A 62 10.26 -1.30 13.02
CA GLU A 62 10.61 -1.87 11.71
C GLU A 62 10.15 -3.33 11.55
N GLU A 63 10.07 -4.09 12.64
CA GLU A 63 9.55 -5.46 12.65
C GLU A 63 8.07 -5.56 12.19
N LEU A 64 7.33 -4.45 12.20
CA LEU A 64 5.93 -4.38 11.80
C LEU A 64 5.72 -3.77 10.41
N SER A 65 6.78 -3.38 9.69
CA SER A 65 6.66 -2.78 8.35
C SER A 65 5.89 -3.66 7.37
N TYR A 66 6.05 -4.99 7.46
CA TYR A 66 5.29 -5.92 6.62
C TYR A 66 3.77 -5.84 6.88
N LEU A 67 3.35 -5.59 8.12
CA LEU A 67 1.94 -5.44 8.48
C LEU A 67 1.37 -4.14 7.94
N VAL A 68 2.18 -3.07 7.92
CA VAL A 68 1.79 -1.79 7.31
C VAL A 68 1.52 -1.98 5.83
N GLU A 69 2.44 -2.60 5.10
CA GLU A 69 2.24 -2.92 3.69
C GLU A 69 1.00 -3.80 3.47
N LYS A 70 0.81 -4.81 4.33
CA LYS A 70 -0.35 -5.70 4.26
C LYS A 70 -1.65 -4.94 4.49
N GLN A 71 -1.70 -4.01 5.45
CA GLN A 71 -2.89 -3.19 5.70
C GLN A 71 -3.18 -2.28 4.51
N ILE A 72 -2.17 -1.60 3.96
CA ILE A 72 -2.32 -0.74 2.78
C ILE A 72 -2.87 -1.55 1.61
N LYS A 73 -2.29 -2.72 1.30
CA LYS A 73 -2.79 -3.61 0.23
C LYS A 73 -4.24 -4.05 0.48
N SER A 74 -4.59 -4.37 1.72
CA SER A 74 -5.97 -4.72 2.10
C SER A 74 -6.94 -3.56 1.88
N GLN A 75 -6.57 -2.35 2.28
CA GLN A 75 -7.40 -1.14 2.09
C GLN A 75 -7.54 -0.76 0.62
N VAL A 76 -6.47 -0.86 -0.15
CA VAL A 76 -6.50 -0.69 -1.62
C VAL A 76 -7.45 -1.69 -2.25
N ARG A 77 -7.34 -2.98 -1.89
CA ARG A 77 -8.23 -4.02 -2.42
C ARG A 77 -9.69 -3.75 -2.10
N ALA A 78 -9.99 -3.40 -0.85
CA ALA A 78 -11.35 -3.06 -0.43
C ALA A 78 -11.92 -1.86 -1.21
N LYS A 79 -11.10 -0.83 -1.47
CA LYS A 79 -11.52 0.32 -2.29
C LYS A 79 -11.75 -0.04 -3.75
N ILE A 80 -10.91 -0.91 -4.33
CA ILE A 80 -11.12 -1.42 -5.70
C ILE A 80 -12.45 -2.18 -5.77
N ASP A 81 -12.71 -3.08 -4.83
CA ASP A 81 -13.94 -3.88 -4.82
C ASP A 81 -15.19 -2.99 -4.64
N ALA A 82 -15.11 -1.96 -3.78
CA ALA A 82 -16.16 -0.95 -3.63
C ALA A 82 -16.36 -0.11 -4.91
N ALA A 83 -15.27 0.32 -5.56
CA ALA A 83 -15.35 1.07 -6.82
C ALA A 83 -15.98 0.22 -7.94
N LYS A 84 -15.65 -1.07 -8.02
CA LYS A 84 -16.24 -2.01 -8.97
C LYS A 84 -17.73 -2.21 -8.71
N GLN A 85 -18.13 -2.27 -7.45
CA GLN A 85 -19.55 -2.30 -7.09
C GLN A 85 -20.26 -1.02 -7.55
N ALA A 86 -19.72 0.15 -7.21
CA ALA A 86 -20.27 1.44 -7.64
C ALA A 86 -20.38 1.54 -9.17
N PHE A 87 -19.34 1.10 -9.90
CA PHE A 87 -19.33 1.06 -11.36
C PHE A 87 -20.44 0.19 -11.93
N ARG A 88 -20.62 -1.02 -11.39
CA ARG A 88 -21.69 -1.95 -11.82
C ARG A 88 -23.09 -1.41 -11.52
N SER A 89 -23.23 -0.62 -10.47
CA SER A 89 -24.48 0.07 -10.11
C SER A 89 -24.72 1.34 -10.96
N GLY A 90 -23.83 1.70 -11.87
CA GLY A 90 -23.93 2.94 -12.66
C GLY A 90 -23.49 4.20 -11.94
N ASN A 91 -23.01 4.09 -10.70
CA ASN A 91 -22.52 5.20 -9.89
C ASN A 91 -21.06 5.52 -10.26
N TYR A 92 -20.84 5.99 -11.49
CA TYR A 92 -19.50 6.20 -12.05
C TYR A 92 -18.71 7.31 -11.34
N ALA A 93 -19.39 8.34 -10.83
CA ALA A 93 -18.75 9.42 -10.06
C ALA A 93 -18.12 8.89 -8.76
N ASP A 94 -18.84 8.02 -8.03
CA ASP A 94 -18.33 7.41 -6.80
C ASP A 94 -17.20 6.43 -7.08
N ALA A 95 -17.32 5.63 -8.16
CA ALA A 95 -16.25 4.74 -8.61
C ALA A 95 -14.97 5.53 -8.92
N ALA A 96 -15.07 6.61 -9.69
CA ALA A 96 -13.94 7.47 -10.02
C ALA A 96 -13.32 8.12 -8.76
N LYS A 97 -14.15 8.58 -7.81
CA LYS A 97 -13.68 9.15 -6.55
C LYS A 97 -12.85 8.14 -5.75
N LEU A 98 -13.38 6.94 -5.52
CA LEU A 98 -12.70 5.88 -4.77
C LEU A 98 -11.35 5.50 -5.40
N LEU A 99 -11.31 5.38 -6.73
CA LEU A 99 -10.10 5.00 -7.46
C LEU A 99 -9.05 6.12 -7.49
N ARG A 100 -9.46 7.39 -7.56
CA ARG A 100 -8.54 8.54 -7.48
C ARG A 100 -7.77 8.58 -6.15
N GLU A 101 -8.36 8.10 -5.06
CA GLU A 101 -7.71 8.06 -3.74
C GLU A 101 -6.59 7.02 -3.65
N ILE A 102 -6.56 6.02 -4.54
CA ILE A 102 -5.59 4.91 -4.50
C ILE A 102 -4.70 4.82 -5.74
N LYS A 103 -4.91 5.68 -6.73
CA LYS A 103 -4.20 5.62 -8.02
C LYS A 103 -2.67 5.75 -7.90
N ASP A 104 -2.21 6.47 -6.87
CA ASP A 104 -0.79 6.73 -6.63
C ASP A 104 -0.17 5.75 -5.63
N ILE A 105 -0.93 4.75 -5.16
CA ILE A 105 -0.46 3.72 -4.24
C ILE A 105 0.00 2.51 -5.05
N GLU A 106 1.29 2.19 -4.98
CA GLU A 106 1.85 1.02 -5.67
C GLU A 106 1.15 -0.27 -5.18
N ASN A 107 0.56 -1.02 -6.10
CA ASN A 107 -0.15 -2.25 -5.76
C ASN A 107 -0.26 -3.23 -6.95
N PRO A 108 -0.45 -4.53 -6.70
CA PRO A 108 -0.54 -5.54 -7.76
C PRO A 108 -1.75 -5.41 -8.70
N TRP A 109 -2.73 -4.58 -8.36
CA TRP A 109 -4.00 -4.42 -9.08
C TRP A 109 -4.11 -3.04 -9.77
N LEU A 110 -2.98 -2.38 -10.03
CA LEU A 110 -2.95 -1.08 -10.70
C LEU A 110 -3.63 -1.12 -12.07
N ASP A 111 -3.60 -2.27 -12.75
CA ASP A 111 -4.32 -2.47 -14.02
C ASP A 111 -5.85 -2.33 -13.83
N GLU A 112 -6.42 -2.92 -12.78
CA GLU A 112 -7.83 -2.73 -12.39
C GLU A 112 -8.11 -1.25 -12.10
N VAL A 113 -7.24 -0.59 -11.33
CA VAL A 113 -7.42 0.81 -10.94
C VAL A 113 -7.47 1.72 -12.17
N TYR A 114 -6.49 1.59 -13.06
CA TYR A 114 -6.40 2.43 -14.26
C TYR A 114 -7.55 2.18 -15.23
N PHE A 115 -7.90 0.91 -15.45
CA PHE A 115 -9.00 0.55 -16.31
C PHE A 115 -10.33 1.11 -15.78
N TYR A 116 -10.72 0.75 -14.56
CA TYR A 116 -12.00 1.19 -14.00
C TYR A 116 -12.06 2.70 -13.80
N LEU A 117 -10.94 3.37 -13.49
CA LEU A 117 -10.89 4.82 -13.38
C LEU A 117 -11.12 5.46 -14.76
N GLY A 118 -10.37 5.04 -15.77
CA GLY A 118 -10.53 5.52 -17.14
C GLY A 118 -11.94 5.30 -17.68
N SER A 119 -12.51 4.12 -17.48
CA SER A 119 -13.88 3.80 -17.87
C SER A 119 -14.93 4.63 -17.11
N SER A 120 -14.74 4.84 -15.81
CA SER A 120 -15.65 5.68 -15.00
C SER A 120 -15.61 7.13 -15.48
N LEU A 121 -14.41 7.67 -15.75
CA LEU A 121 -14.20 9.02 -16.27
C LEU A 121 -14.89 9.23 -17.62
N TYR A 122 -14.80 8.23 -18.51
CA TYR A 122 -15.51 8.27 -19.77
C TYR A 122 -17.03 8.36 -19.58
N LYS A 123 -17.58 7.54 -18.68
CA LYS A 123 -19.03 7.51 -18.42
C LYS A 123 -19.57 8.78 -17.76
N ILE A 124 -18.75 9.52 -17.02
CA ILE A 124 -19.13 10.84 -16.45
C ILE A 124 -18.87 12.01 -17.40
N GLY A 125 -18.30 11.76 -18.59
CA GLY A 125 -18.00 12.80 -19.60
C GLY A 125 -16.65 13.50 -19.44
N GLU A 126 -15.79 13.06 -18.52
CA GLU A 126 -14.41 13.54 -18.40
C GLU A 126 -13.49 12.87 -19.45
N ILE A 127 -13.74 13.16 -20.73
CA ILE A 127 -13.14 12.44 -21.87
C ILE A 127 -11.62 12.52 -21.90
N GLU A 128 -11.02 13.69 -21.67
CA GLU A 128 -9.56 13.85 -21.74
C GLU A 128 -8.85 13.08 -20.61
N SER A 129 -9.41 13.12 -19.40
CA SER A 129 -8.92 12.30 -18.29
C SER A 129 -9.06 10.82 -18.61
N ALA A 130 -10.18 10.39 -19.20
CA ALA A 130 -10.39 9.02 -19.63
C ALA A 130 -9.37 8.56 -20.66
N LYS A 131 -9.09 9.39 -21.67
CA LYS A 131 -8.04 9.14 -22.68
C LYS A 131 -6.69 8.93 -22.00
N PHE A 132 -6.32 9.82 -21.07
CA PHE A 132 -5.04 9.74 -20.36
C PHE A 132 -4.89 8.43 -19.57
N TYR A 133 -5.87 8.05 -18.75
CA TYR A 133 -5.76 6.83 -17.94
C TYR A 133 -5.82 5.55 -18.78
N LEU A 134 -6.67 5.51 -19.82
CA LEU A 134 -6.77 4.33 -20.69
C LEU A 134 -5.56 4.20 -21.62
N SER A 135 -4.98 5.30 -22.11
CA SER A 135 -3.74 5.23 -22.91
C SER A 135 -2.57 4.76 -22.04
N SER A 136 -2.42 5.32 -20.84
CA SER A 136 -1.43 4.88 -19.86
C SER A 136 -1.61 3.40 -19.49
N PHE A 137 -2.86 2.94 -19.38
CA PHE A 137 -3.17 1.54 -19.14
C PHE A 137 -2.67 0.65 -20.29
N LEU A 138 -2.88 1.05 -21.54
CA LEU A 138 -2.44 0.27 -22.70
C LEU A 138 -0.92 0.18 -22.82
N ASP A 139 -0.20 1.22 -22.40
CA ASP A 139 1.25 1.26 -22.46
C ASP A 139 1.89 0.41 -21.36
N ASN A 140 1.31 0.41 -20.15
CA ASN A 140 1.88 -0.25 -18.97
C ASN A 140 1.38 -1.69 -18.75
N PHE A 141 0.14 -2.03 -19.14
CA PHE A 141 -0.50 -3.30 -18.79
C PHE A 141 -0.83 -4.16 -20.01
N LYS A 142 0.21 -4.68 -20.67
CA LYS A 142 0.08 -5.47 -21.91
C LYS A 142 -0.65 -6.80 -21.76
N TYR A 143 -0.60 -7.42 -20.59
CA TYR A 143 -1.18 -8.74 -20.33
C TYR A 143 -2.47 -8.69 -19.50
N SER A 144 -3.00 -7.50 -19.21
CA SER A 144 -4.23 -7.37 -18.43
C SER A 144 -5.44 -7.91 -19.20
N ILE A 145 -6.35 -8.55 -18.47
CA ILE A 145 -7.59 -9.09 -19.01
C ILE A 145 -8.50 -7.99 -19.60
N TYR A 146 -8.36 -6.74 -19.13
CA TYR A 146 -9.17 -5.61 -19.59
C TYR A 146 -8.63 -4.96 -20.87
N ARG A 147 -7.51 -5.44 -21.43
CA ARG A 147 -6.85 -4.83 -22.58
C ARG A 147 -7.75 -4.68 -23.80
N LYS A 148 -8.46 -5.74 -24.17
CA LYS A 148 -9.37 -5.69 -25.32
C LYS A 148 -10.50 -4.68 -25.09
N GLU A 149 -11.07 -4.66 -23.89
CA GLU A 149 -12.17 -3.75 -23.54
C GLU A 149 -11.71 -2.29 -23.53
N ALA A 150 -10.52 -2.00 -22.98
CA ALA A 150 -9.91 -0.68 -23.01
C ALA A 150 -9.68 -0.16 -24.43
N LEU A 151 -9.17 -1.03 -25.33
CA LEU A 151 -8.98 -0.69 -26.75
C LEU A 151 -10.32 -0.38 -27.45
N LEU A 152 -11.34 -1.21 -27.22
CA LEU A 152 -12.66 -0.99 -27.80
C LEU A 152 -13.27 0.33 -27.32
N MET A 153 -13.14 0.64 -26.03
CA MET A 153 -13.62 1.90 -25.47
C MET A 153 -12.88 3.08 -26.09
N LEU A 154 -11.55 3.06 -26.10
CA LEU A 154 -10.74 4.12 -26.69
C LEU A 154 -11.06 4.33 -28.17
N ARG A 155 -11.37 3.28 -28.94
CA ARG A 155 -11.76 3.41 -30.35
C ARG A 155 -12.97 4.34 -30.55
N GLU A 156 -13.89 4.40 -29.58
CA GLU A 156 -15.12 5.20 -29.69
C GLU A 156 -14.87 6.71 -29.58
N PHE A 157 -13.85 7.12 -28.82
CA PHE A 157 -13.65 8.53 -28.48
C PHE A 157 -12.21 9.03 -28.62
N SER A 158 -11.27 8.20 -29.09
CA SER A 158 -9.92 8.63 -29.44
C SER A 158 -9.87 9.31 -30.81
N ASP A 159 -8.88 10.16 -30.98
CA ASP A 159 -8.62 10.95 -32.16
C ASP A 159 -7.12 10.95 -32.53
N GLY A 160 -6.82 11.42 -33.74
CA GLY A 160 -5.46 11.60 -34.23
C GLY A 160 -4.61 10.33 -34.20
N GLU A 161 -3.41 10.46 -33.62
CA GLU A 161 -2.42 9.38 -33.53
C GLU A 161 -2.88 8.25 -32.59
N LEU A 162 -3.57 8.59 -31.49
CA LEU A 162 -4.07 7.61 -30.54
C LEU A 162 -5.08 6.66 -31.20
N LYS A 163 -5.97 7.20 -32.03
CA LYS A 163 -6.95 6.39 -32.77
C LYS A 163 -6.27 5.39 -33.71
N LYS A 164 -5.26 5.84 -34.46
CA LYS A 164 -4.49 4.96 -35.36
C LYS A 164 -3.83 3.82 -34.59
N LYS A 165 -3.14 4.15 -33.48
CA LYS A 165 -2.50 3.16 -32.59
C LYS A 165 -3.50 2.13 -32.06
N VAL A 166 -4.70 2.57 -31.66
CA VAL A 166 -5.76 1.68 -31.15
C VAL A 166 -6.26 0.74 -32.25
N GLU A 167 -6.52 1.25 -33.46
CA GLU A 167 -6.99 0.46 -34.60
C GLU A 167 -5.95 -0.58 -35.06
N GLU A 168 -4.68 -0.18 -35.18
CA GLU A 168 -3.57 -1.09 -35.50
C GLU A 168 -3.44 -2.21 -34.46
N THR A 169 -3.52 -1.86 -33.18
CA THR A 169 -3.45 -2.84 -32.08
C THR A 169 -4.64 -3.81 -32.13
N LEU A 170 -5.86 -3.32 -32.39
CA LEU A 170 -7.04 -4.19 -32.51
C LEU A 170 -6.93 -5.14 -33.72
N ASN A 171 -6.51 -4.64 -34.88
CA ASN A 171 -6.37 -5.46 -36.09
C ASN A 171 -5.35 -6.59 -35.91
N SER A 172 -4.19 -6.28 -35.33
CA SER A 172 -3.18 -7.32 -35.04
C SER A 172 -3.72 -8.40 -34.10
N MET A 173 -4.52 -8.05 -33.09
CA MET A 173 -5.12 -9.03 -32.18
C MET A 173 -6.17 -9.95 -32.85
N GLU A 174 -6.82 -9.50 -33.92
CA GLU A 174 -7.80 -10.29 -34.67
C GLU A 174 -7.12 -11.26 -35.65
N GLU A 175 -5.99 -10.86 -36.24
CA GLU A 175 -5.20 -11.72 -37.12
C GLU A 175 -4.61 -12.94 -36.40
N PHE A 176 -4.20 -12.81 -35.14
CA PHE A 176 -3.73 -13.93 -34.32
C PHE A 176 -4.81 -14.97 -33.95
N LYS A 177 -6.09 -14.71 -34.27
CA LYS A 177 -7.20 -15.65 -33.99
C LYS A 177 -7.65 -16.45 -35.21
N LYS A 178 -7.14 -16.16 -36.40
CA LYS A 178 -7.37 -16.96 -37.62
C LYS A 178 -6.29 -18.01 -37.79
#